data_AF-A0A5E4LR27-F1
#
_entry.id   AF-A0A5E4LR27-F1
#
_cell.length_a   1.000
_cell.length_b   1.000
_cell.length_c   1.000
_cell.angle_alpha   90.00
_cell.angle_beta   90.00
_cell.angle_gamma   90.00
#
_symmetry.space_group_name_H-M   'P 1'
#
loop_
_entity.id
_entity.type
_entity.pdbx_description
1 polymer ?
#
loop_
_entity_poly.entity_id
_entity_poly.type
_entity_poly.pdbx_seq_one_letter_code
_entity_poly.pdbx_strand_id
1 'polypeptide(L)' 'MKEEGFGRREFGEKPVKVGDVLDVTIEAIAQKGDGIAKIQGFVVFIPGVSQGEQVKIRITDVRGRHAIGEKAE' A
#
# COMPACT_ATOMS: atom_id res chain seq x y z
N MET A 1 7.62 0.50 -41.60
CA MET A 1 7.36 1.15 -40.31
C MET A 1 6.27 0.33 -39.64
N LYS A 2 6.55 -0.32 -38.50
CA LYS A 2 5.58 -1.17 -37.81
C LYS A 2 4.52 -0.30 -37.14
N GLU A 3 3.27 -0.63 -37.42
CA GLU A 3 2.11 -0.18 -36.67
C GLU A 3 1.94 -1.11 -35.46
N GLU A 4 2.15 -0.61 -34.24
CA GLU A 4 1.57 -1.20 -33.02
C GLU A 4 1.23 -0.09 -32.02
N GLY A 5 -0.07 0.23 -31.92
CA GLY A 5 -0.72 0.57 -30.65
C GLY A 5 -0.62 2.01 -30.12
N PHE A 6 -1.60 2.84 -30.46
CA PHE A 6 -2.02 3.94 -29.58
C PHE A 6 -2.55 3.36 -28.26
N GLY A 7 -1.98 3.73 -27.11
CA GLY A 7 -2.53 3.29 -25.83
C GLY A 7 -1.74 3.63 -24.57
N ARG A 8 -1.70 4.92 -24.20
CA ARG A 8 -1.82 5.46 -22.83
C ARG A 8 -1.28 4.60 -21.67
N ARG A 9 -0.45 5.25 -20.83
CA ARG A 9 -0.14 4.99 -19.42
C ARG A 9 1.08 4.10 -19.17
N GLU A 10 2.26 4.71 -19.14
CA GLU A 10 3.18 4.38 -18.04
C GLU A 10 2.62 5.06 -16.79
N PHE A 11 1.60 4.43 -16.21
CA PHE A 11 1.35 4.60 -14.79
C PHE A 11 2.66 4.22 -14.12
N GLY A 12 3.42 5.23 -13.65
CA GLY A 12 4.65 5.02 -12.92
C GLY A 12 4.48 3.86 -11.96
N GLU A 13 5.42 2.92 -12.03
CA GLU A 13 5.43 1.69 -11.27
C GLU A 13 5.08 2.03 -9.81
N LYS A 14 3.84 1.73 -9.42
CA LYS A 14 3.41 2.04 -8.06
C LYS A 14 4.23 1.12 -7.16
N PRO A 15 4.84 1.64 -6.09
CA PRO A 15 5.71 0.85 -5.21
C PRO A 15 4.96 -0.28 -4.49
N VAL A 16 3.62 -0.31 -4.59
CA VAL A 16 2.75 -1.34 -4.04
C VAL A 16 1.77 -1.83 -5.11
N LYS A 17 1.50 -3.14 -5.11
CA LYS A 17 0.51 -3.79 -5.96
C LYS A 17 -0.58 -4.43 -5.12
N VAL A 18 -1.77 -4.54 -5.68
CA VAL A 18 -2.86 -5.31 -5.04
C VAL A 18 -2.47 -6.78 -5.00
N GLY A 19 -2.61 -7.41 -3.84
CA GLY A 19 -2.26 -8.79 -3.58
C GLY A 19 -0.85 -8.99 -3.01
N ASP A 20 0.02 -7.97 -3.09
CA ASP A 20 1.35 -8.03 -2.50
C ASP A 20 1.28 -8.07 -0.98
N VAL A 21 2.17 -8.87 -0.40
CA VAL A 21 2.32 -9.03 1.04
C VAL A 21 3.66 -8.44 1.43
N LEU A 22 3.63 -7.40 2.26
CA LEU A 22 4.79 -6.60 2.61
C LEU A 22 4.88 -6.50 4.12
N ASP A 23 6.09 -6.63 4.65
CA ASP A 23 6.37 -6.35 6.05
C ASP A 23 6.51 -4.83 6.23
N VAL A 24 5.67 -4.24 7.08
CA VAL A 24 5.68 -2.80 7.32
C VAL A 24 5.73 -2.51 8.82
N THR A 25 6.40 -1.42 9.14
CA THR A 25 6.42 -0.87 10.49
C THR A 25 5.31 0.16 10.62
N ILE A 26 4.50 0.03 11.67
CA ILE A 26 3.47 0.99 11.97
C ILE A 26 4.09 2.18 12.70
N GLU A 27 4.19 3.31 12.01
CA GLU A 27 4.76 4.55 12.55
C GLU A 27 3.78 5.23 13.52
N ALA A 28 2.49 5.17 13.20
CA ALA A 28 1.44 5.84 13.95
C ALA A 28 0.10 5.10 13.87
N ILE A 29 -0.76 5.32 14.86
CA ILE A 29 -2.15 4.88 14.89
C ILE A 29 -3.06 6.10 14.95
N ALA A 30 -4.11 6.12 14.14
CA ALA A 30 -5.17 7.11 14.20
C ALA A 30 -6.08 6.88 15.43
N GLN A 31 -6.82 7.89 15.88
CA GLN A 31 -7.73 7.77 17.04
C GLN A 31 -8.78 6.65 16.91
N LYS A 32 -9.10 6.21 15.69
CA LYS A 32 -10.04 5.12 15.43
C LYS A 32 -9.42 3.72 15.53
N GLY A 33 -8.11 3.60 15.72
CA GLY A 33 -7.40 2.32 15.70
C GLY A 33 -6.91 1.91 14.31
N ASP A 34 -6.93 2.82 13.33
CA ASP A 34 -6.33 2.59 12.01
C ASP A 34 -4.83 2.87 12.06
N GLY A 35 -4.00 1.91 11.70
CA GLY A 35 -2.57 2.10 11.59
C GLY A 35 -2.14 2.71 10.27
N ILE A 36 -1.12 3.55 10.39
CA ILE A 36 -0.53 4.30 9.31
C ILE A 36 0.88 3.76 9.11
N ALA A 37 1.07 3.06 8.01
CA ALA A 37 2.38 2.62 7.54
C ALA A 37 2.83 3.49 6.36
N LYS A 38 4.14 3.73 6.28
CA LYS A 38 4.73 4.51 5.19
C LYS A 38 5.79 3.69 4.47
N ILE A 39 5.51 3.35 3.21
CA ILE A 39 6.38 2.52 2.37
C ILE A 39 6.97 3.41 1.28
N GLN A 40 8.25 3.78 1.38
CA GLN A 40 8.92 4.63 0.37
C GLN A 40 8.15 5.92 0.01
N GLY A 41 7.50 6.54 1.00
CA GLY A 41 6.67 7.73 0.80
C GLY A 41 5.21 7.46 0.41
N PHE A 42 4.83 6.20 0.27
CA PHE A 42 3.46 5.75 0.01
C PHE A 42 2.74 5.43 1.32
N VAL A 43 1.57 6.03 1.53
CA VAL A 43 0.79 5.82 2.76
C VAL A 43 -0.10 4.60 2.59
N VAL A 44 -0.02 3.68 3.54
CA VAL A 44 -0.87 2.50 3.62
C VAL A 44 -1.65 2.54 4.91
N PHE A 45 -2.97 2.41 4.78
CA PHE A 45 -3.90 2.35 5.90
C PHE A 45 -4.18 0.88 6.21
N ILE A 46 -3.94 0.48 7.46
CA ILE A 46 -4.17 -0.88 7.93
C ILE A 46 -4.98 -0.84 9.22
N PRO A 47 -6.24 -1.30 9.23
CA PRO A 47 -7.02 -1.39 10.46
C PRO A 47 -6.53 -2.56 11.33
N GLY A 48 -6.65 -2.42 12.66
CA GLY A 48 -6.37 -3.53 13.60
C GLY A 48 -4.88 -3.80 13.86
N VAL A 49 -4.04 -2.78 13.72
CA VAL A 49 -2.60 -2.85 14.02
C VAL A 49 -2.25 -1.89 15.15
N SER A 50 -1.06 -2.07 15.73
CA SER A 50 -0.57 -1.27 16.87
C SER A 50 0.64 -0.44 16.51
N GLN A 51 0.78 0.74 17.16
CA GLN A 51 1.92 1.62 16.93
C GLN A 51 3.22 0.95 17.35
N GLY A 52 4.26 1.05 16.52
CA GLY A 52 5.59 0.51 16.81
C GLY A 52 5.72 -1.00 16.57
N GLU A 53 4.66 -1.67 16.12
CA GLU A 53 4.73 -3.08 15.76
C GLU A 53 5.10 -3.25 14.29
N GLN A 54 5.90 -4.28 14.00
CA GLN A 54 6.17 -4.73 12.64
C GLN A 54 5.18 -5.84 12.33
N VAL A 55 4.29 -5.58 11.39
CA VAL A 55 3.26 -6.51 10.97
C VAL A 55 3.34 -6.74 9.48
N LYS A 56 2.99 -7.95 9.08
CA LYS A 56 2.86 -8.29 7.67
C LYS A 56 1.49 -7.84 7.20
N ILE A 57 1.44 -7.10 6.12
CA ILE A 57 0.21 -6.56 5.57
C ILE A 57 0.01 -7.07 4.16
N ARG A 58 -1.24 -7.29 3.78
CA ARG A 58 -1.61 -7.59 2.41
C ARG A 58 -2.33 -6.40 1.81
N ILE A 59 -1.82 -5.92 0.69
CA ILE A 59 -2.45 -4.82 -0.04
C ILE A 59 -3.70 -5.36 -0.74
N THR A 60 -4.86 -4.78 -0.46
CA THR A 60 -6.13 -5.19 -1.08
C THR A 60 -6.61 -4.20 -2.12
N ASP A 61 -6.27 -2.93 -1.97
CA ASP A 61 -6.61 -1.88 -2.93
C ASP A 61 -5.47 -0.86 -3.04
N VAL A 62 -5.11 -0.48 -4.26
CA VAL A 62 -4.10 0.57 -4.51
C VAL A 62 -4.75 1.72 -5.24
N ARG A 63 -4.99 2.82 -4.52
CA ARG A 63 -5.49 4.07 -5.08
C ARG A 63 -4.35 5.00 -5.44
N GLY A 64 -4.65 6.02 -6.25
CA GLY A 64 -3.64 6.84 -6.95
C GLY A 64 -2.44 7.27 -6.09
N ARG A 65 -2.64 7.69 -4.83
CA ARG A 65 -1.57 8.16 -3.92
C ARG A 65 -1.47 7.38 -2.59
N HIS A 66 -2.32 6.38 -2.37
CA HIS A 66 -2.39 5.63 -1.12
C HIS A 66 -2.89 4.21 -1.37
N ALA A 67 -2.56 3.27 -0.48
CA ALA A 67 -3.09 1.92 -0.52
C ALA A 67 -3.89 1.62 0.73
N ILE A 68 -4.80 0.68 0.57
CA ILE A 68 -5.53 0.04 1.64
C ILE A 68 -4.97 -1.37 1.73
N GLY A 69 -4.57 -1.74 2.94
CA GLY A 69 -4.13 -3.09 3.25
C GLY A 69 -4.82 -3.60 4.50
N GLU A 70 -4.77 -4.91 4.67
CA GLU A 70 -5.21 -5.59 5.89
C GLU A 70 -4.04 -6.30 6.54
N LYS A 71 -4.07 -6.44 7.87
CA LYS A 71 -3.07 -7.23 8.60
C LYS A 71 -3.21 -8.69 8.17
N ALA A 72 -2.15 -9.26 7.60
CA ALA A 72 -2.04 -10.68 7.35
C ALA A 72 -1.27 -11.29 8.54
N GLU A 73 -1.98 -11.94 9.46
CA GLU A 73 -1.37 -12.64 10.60
C GLU A 73 -0.56 -13.87 10.17
#